data_AF-A0A3L7W2S1-F1
#
_entry.id   AF-A0A3L7W2S1-F1
#
_cell.length_a   1.000
_cell.length_b   1.000
_cell.length_c   1.000
_cell.angle_alpha   90.00
_cell.angle_beta   90.00
_cell.angle_gamma   90.00
#
_symmetry.space_group_name_H-M   'P 1'
#
loop_
_entity.id
_entity.type
_entity.pdbx_description
1 polymer ?
#
loop_
_entity_poly.entity_id
_entity_poly.type
_entity_poly.pdbx_seq_one_letter_code
_entity_poly.pdbx_strand_id
1 'polypeptide(L)'
;MIAPALTAALAALFALLLFEQYARRRGPYQLAWGLGASAFAIAAATEAIAAASGWSEALYRTWYLGGAVWTAGWLGAGTLLLLARTRFGYWYAFSLAIAGLVTILVSRRLEDPSAGPIALAYSLAAWITAAIVAWRCYLGDARWSRTAITLTALLSVAAAPLVAFTPLAAPGYAVDPTTGAPVALLLPAALRLLTPLLNVSGALALLIGALFSVYVYMPKRRVLPYSSDPTQRGDELLFNLAIAPIAIVVNFVRSLPDTARAWRVGTLNRRVPATALIAIGAFAPSITDSLNRVGSTEWYQGGKLIGAALLLAGFLVSVEDPDELRLPLIGAPLRVLLRVLRGAAPSGARGGPRRSRRG
;
A
#
# COMPACT_ATOMS: atom_id res chain seq x y z
N MET A 1 -4.72 -23.16 -9.16
CA MET A 1 -4.48 -23.53 -7.74
C MET A 1 -3.14 -23.02 -7.20
N ILE A 2 -2.00 -23.29 -7.87
CA ILE A 2 -0.66 -22.98 -7.32
C ILE A 2 -0.42 -21.47 -7.14
N ALA A 3 -0.76 -20.64 -8.14
CA ALA A 3 -0.47 -19.20 -8.08
C ALA A 3 -1.16 -18.46 -6.91
N PRO A 4 -2.48 -18.61 -6.66
CA PRO A 4 -3.11 -18.02 -5.48
C PRO A 4 -2.52 -18.50 -4.15
N ALA A 5 -2.17 -19.79 -4.04
CA ALA A 5 -1.57 -20.34 -2.83
C ALA A 5 -0.18 -19.75 -2.54
N LEU A 6 0.65 -19.59 -3.59
CA LEU A 6 1.94 -18.92 -3.47
C LEU A 6 1.77 -17.43 -3.13
N THR A 7 0.83 -16.73 -3.76
CA THR A 7 0.49 -15.34 -3.43
C THR A 7 0.12 -15.21 -1.95
N ALA A 8 -0.75 -16.09 -1.44
CA ALA A 8 -1.19 -16.10 -0.05
C ALA A 8 -0.02 -16.34 0.90
N ALA A 9 0.85 -17.32 0.61
CA ALA A 9 2.03 -17.62 1.43
C ALA A 9 3.02 -16.44 1.48
N LEU A 10 3.31 -15.82 0.34
CA LEU A 10 4.21 -14.67 0.26
C LEU A 10 3.64 -13.44 0.98
N ALA A 11 2.35 -13.16 0.79
CA ALA A 11 1.66 -12.07 1.46
C ALA A 11 1.56 -12.28 2.99
N ALA A 12 1.29 -13.52 3.43
CA ALA A 12 1.25 -13.88 4.84
C ALA A 12 2.63 -13.72 5.49
N LEU A 13 3.69 -14.19 4.83
CA LEU A 13 5.06 -13.98 5.31
C LEU A 13 5.38 -12.49 5.42
N PHE A 14 5.04 -11.69 4.40
CA PHE A 14 5.23 -10.25 4.44
C PHE A 14 4.46 -9.59 5.61
N ALA A 15 3.20 -9.96 5.82
CA ALA A 15 2.40 -9.47 6.94
C ALA A 15 3.00 -9.84 8.32
N LEU A 16 3.43 -11.09 8.49
CA LEU A 16 4.09 -11.55 9.72
C LEU A 16 5.36 -10.76 10.02
N LEU A 17 6.17 -10.49 9.01
CA LEU A 17 7.39 -9.68 9.13
C LEU A 17 7.07 -8.23 9.52
N LEU A 18 6.00 -7.64 8.99
CA LEU A 18 5.54 -6.31 9.39
C LEU A 18 5.07 -6.27 10.84
N PHE A 19 4.31 -7.27 11.30
CA PHE A 19 3.89 -7.35 12.70
C PHE A 19 5.04 -7.61 13.66
N GLU A 20 6.02 -8.42 13.26
CA GLU A 20 7.25 -8.57 14.04
C GLU A 20 7.98 -7.23 14.19
N GLN A 21 8.09 -6.48 13.09
CA GLN A 21 8.71 -5.16 13.10
C GLN A 21 7.93 -4.19 14.01
N TYR A 22 6.60 -4.23 13.95
CA TYR A 22 5.71 -3.44 14.81
C TYR A 22 5.85 -3.81 16.29
N ALA A 23 5.88 -5.10 16.64
CA ALA A 23 6.00 -5.55 18.02
C ALA A 23 7.25 -4.96 18.71
N ARG A 24 8.32 -4.76 17.94
CA ARG A 24 9.59 -4.19 18.41
C ARG A 24 9.66 -2.68 18.37
N ARG A 25 9.37 -2.08 17.21
CA ARG A 25 9.56 -0.64 16.98
C ARG A 25 8.33 0.19 17.35
N ARG A 26 7.17 -0.45 17.50
CA ARG A 26 5.86 0.15 17.80
C ARG A 26 5.48 1.29 16.85
N GLY A 27 6.00 1.26 15.62
CA GLY A 27 5.70 2.25 14.58
C GLY A 27 4.27 2.07 14.08
N PRO A 28 3.37 3.07 14.24
CA PRO A 28 1.96 2.90 13.86
C PRO A 28 1.77 2.59 12.37
N TYR A 29 2.67 3.10 11.52
CA TYR A 29 2.67 2.80 10.08
C TYR A 29 2.89 1.30 9.78
N GLN A 30 3.68 0.61 10.60
CA GLN A 30 3.96 -0.82 10.44
C GLN A 30 2.72 -1.66 10.76
N LEU A 31 1.97 -1.26 11.80
CA LEU A 31 0.70 -1.88 12.12
C LEU A 31 -0.29 -1.74 10.96
N ALA A 32 -0.45 -0.52 10.42
CA ALA A 32 -1.36 -0.28 9.30
C ALA A 32 -0.96 -1.06 8.04
N TRP A 33 0.33 -1.10 7.68
CA TRP A 33 0.80 -1.94 6.59
C TRP A 33 0.57 -3.43 6.87
N GLY A 34 0.79 -3.90 8.10
CA GLY A 34 0.54 -5.28 8.51
C GLY A 34 -0.94 -5.67 8.36
N LEU A 35 -1.86 -4.78 8.72
CA LEU A 35 -3.30 -4.97 8.51
C LEU A 35 -3.64 -5.08 7.02
N GLY A 36 -3.11 -4.18 6.19
CA GLY A 36 -3.32 -4.23 4.73
C GLY A 36 -2.73 -5.48 4.07
N ALA A 37 -1.52 -5.87 4.47
CA ALA A 37 -0.87 -7.10 3.99
C ALA A 37 -1.62 -8.37 4.44
N SER A 38 -2.18 -8.37 5.65
CA SER A 38 -3.01 -9.48 6.16
C SER A 38 -4.30 -9.61 5.37
N ALA A 39 -4.98 -8.49 5.11
CA ALA A 39 -6.19 -8.47 4.31
C ALA A 39 -5.94 -9.02 2.89
N PHE A 40 -4.79 -8.69 2.30
CA PHE A 40 -4.35 -9.23 1.02
C PHE A 40 -4.05 -10.73 1.09
N ALA A 41 -3.34 -11.18 2.13
CA ALA A 41 -3.03 -12.59 2.35
C ALA A 41 -4.29 -13.44 2.52
N ILE A 42 -5.27 -12.95 3.29
CA ILE A 42 -6.57 -13.58 3.49
C ILE A 42 -7.32 -13.68 2.16
N ALA A 43 -7.38 -12.61 1.37
CA ALA A 43 -8.03 -12.64 0.07
C ALA A 43 -7.36 -13.64 -0.89
N ALA A 44 -6.04 -13.66 -0.97
CA ALA A 44 -5.32 -14.65 -1.77
C ALA A 44 -5.55 -16.08 -1.27
N ALA A 45 -5.64 -16.30 0.05
CA ALA A 45 -5.96 -17.60 0.62
C ALA A 45 -7.38 -18.04 0.27
N THR A 46 -8.37 -17.14 0.28
CA THR A 46 -9.73 -17.46 -0.16
C THR A 46 -9.78 -17.88 -1.62
N GLU A 47 -9.02 -17.23 -2.49
CA GLU A 47 -8.90 -17.62 -3.90
C GLU A 47 -8.19 -18.97 -4.06
N ALA A 48 -7.19 -19.28 -3.24
CA ALA A 48 -6.52 -20.57 -3.24
C ALA A 48 -7.45 -21.71 -2.83
N ILE A 49 -8.22 -21.51 -1.75
CA ILE A 49 -9.22 -22.47 -1.27
C ILE A 49 -10.31 -22.63 -2.33
N ALA A 50 -10.86 -21.53 -2.87
CA ALA A 50 -11.87 -21.58 -3.91
C ALA A 50 -11.38 -22.30 -5.18
N ALA A 51 -10.11 -22.14 -5.55
CA ALA A 51 -9.51 -22.86 -6.67
C ALA A 51 -9.32 -24.36 -6.42
N ALA A 52 -9.37 -24.82 -5.17
CA ALA A 52 -9.24 -26.23 -4.78
C ALA A 52 -10.59 -26.91 -4.51
N SER A 53 -11.53 -26.19 -3.88
CA SER A 53 -12.80 -26.74 -3.39
C SER A 53 -14.04 -26.10 -4.01
N GLY A 54 -13.89 -25.13 -4.91
CA GLY A 54 -14.99 -24.30 -5.41
C GLY A 54 -15.31 -23.11 -4.50
N TRP A 55 -16.03 -22.13 -5.06
CA TRP A 55 -16.48 -20.95 -4.31
C TRP A 55 -17.65 -21.31 -3.38
N SER A 56 -17.67 -20.61 -2.24
CA SER A 56 -18.79 -20.59 -1.31
C SER A 56 -19.08 -19.15 -0.92
N GLU A 57 -20.27 -18.90 -0.38
CA GLU A 57 -20.67 -17.59 0.11
C GLU A 57 -19.67 -17.02 1.14
N ALA A 58 -19.20 -17.87 2.08
CA ALA A 58 -18.22 -17.47 3.08
C ALA A 58 -16.90 -17.01 2.44
N LEU A 59 -16.36 -17.80 1.51
CA LEU A 59 -15.14 -17.45 0.78
C LEU A 59 -15.31 -16.14 0.01
N TYR A 60 -16.47 -15.94 -0.63
CA TYR A 60 -16.78 -14.73 -1.39
C TYR A 60 -16.86 -13.48 -0.51
N ARG A 61 -17.53 -13.57 0.65
CA ARG A 61 -17.59 -12.47 1.64
C ARG A 61 -16.21 -12.14 2.19
N THR A 62 -15.43 -13.15 2.58
CA THR A 62 -14.07 -12.96 3.11
C THR A 62 -13.13 -12.37 2.06
N TRP A 63 -13.20 -12.86 0.81
CA TRP A 63 -12.44 -12.31 -0.31
C TRP A 63 -12.74 -10.83 -0.52
N TYR A 64 -14.02 -10.47 -0.55
CA TYR A 64 -14.42 -9.10 -0.81
C TYR A 64 -13.97 -8.16 0.30
N LEU A 65 -14.19 -8.54 1.57
CA LEU A 65 -13.82 -7.70 2.71
C LEU A 65 -12.29 -7.49 2.78
N GLY A 66 -11.51 -8.56 2.64
CA GLY A 66 -10.05 -8.48 2.69
C GLY A 66 -9.46 -7.79 1.47
N GLY A 67 -9.73 -8.34 0.28
CA GLY A 67 -9.09 -7.94 -0.97
C GLY A 67 -9.66 -6.65 -1.54
N ALA A 68 -10.98 -6.60 -1.70
CA ALA A 68 -11.63 -5.49 -2.38
C ALA A 68 -11.77 -4.24 -1.49
N VAL A 69 -11.95 -4.40 -0.17
CA VAL A 69 -12.23 -3.26 0.72
C VAL A 69 -11.02 -2.84 1.56
N TRP A 70 -10.42 -3.75 2.32
CA TRP A 70 -9.43 -3.37 3.35
C TRP A 70 -8.00 -3.19 2.83
N THR A 71 -7.55 -4.00 1.87
CA THR A 71 -6.13 -4.07 1.46
C THR A 71 -5.53 -2.71 1.11
N ALA A 72 -6.05 -2.03 0.09
CA ALA A 72 -5.45 -0.79 -0.40
C ALA A 72 -5.60 0.38 0.59
N GLY A 73 -6.75 0.46 1.29
CA GLY A 73 -6.99 1.48 2.30
C GLY A 73 -5.98 1.43 3.45
N TRP A 74 -5.72 0.24 4.00
CA TRP A 74 -4.77 0.06 5.10
C TRP A 74 -3.30 0.16 4.66
N LEU A 75 -2.95 -0.34 3.46
CA LEU A 75 -1.61 -0.13 2.89
C LEU A 75 -1.33 1.37 2.67
N GLY A 76 -2.31 2.11 2.14
CA GLY A 76 -2.25 3.57 2.04
C GLY A 76 -2.12 4.25 3.40
N ALA A 77 -2.93 3.84 4.39
CA ALA A 77 -2.90 4.40 5.74
C ALA A 77 -1.52 4.30 6.42
N GLY A 78 -0.79 3.20 6.20
CA GLY A 78 0.60 3.08 6.68
C GLY A 78 1.52 4.14 6.08
N THR A 79 1.34 4.46 4.80
CA THR A 79 2.10 5.54 4.13
C THR A 79 1.75 6.92 4.69
N LEU A 80 0.48 7.17 5.02
CA LEU A 80 0.06 8.42 5.67
C LEU A 80 0.67 8.59 7.05
N LEU A 81 0.73 7.50 7.83
CA LEU A 81 1.37 7.47 9.14
C LEU A 81 2.87 7.70 9.05
N LEU A 82 3.53 7.09 8.05
CA LEU A 82 4.96 7.28 7.82
C LEU A 82 5.28 8.73 7.48
N LEU A 83 4.45 9.35 6.64
CA LEU A 83 4.67 10.70 6.11
C LEU A 83 3.92 11.79 6.90
N ALA A 84 3.38 11.47 8.08
CA ALA A 84 2.55 12.36 8.90
C ALA A 84 3.20 13.71 9.21
N ARG A 85 4.53 13.75 9.34
CA ARG A 85 5.31 14.97 9.63
C ARG A 85 5.70 15.77 8.39
N THR A 86 5.22 15.37 7.21
CA THR A 86 5.50 16.04 5.94
C THR A 86 4.24 16.70 5.39
N ARG A 87 4.38 17.48 4.30
CA ARG A 87 3.25 18.07 3.57
C ARG A 87 2.52 17.09 2.65
N PHE A 88 2.77 15.80 2.80
CA PHE A 88 2.08 14.75 2.05
C PHE A 88 0.55 14.75 2.27
N GLY A 89 0.07 15.39 3.35
CA GLY A 89 -1.36 15.62 3.58
C GLY A 89 -2.07 16.29 2.40
N TYR A 90 -1.44 17.23 1.68
CA TYR A 90 -2.04 17.83 0.48
C TYR A 90 -2.26 16.80 -0.64
N TRP A 91 -1.26 15.93 -0.86
CA TRP A 91 -1.39 14.88 -1.86
C TRP A 91 -2.46 13.85 -1.48
N TYR A 92 -2.56 13.50 -0.20
CA TYR A 92 -3.62 12.61 0.26
C TYR A 92 -5.01 13.26 0.14
N ALA A 93 -5.15 14.54 0.49
CA ALA A 93 -6.39 15.29 0.29
C ALA A 93 -6.82 15.28 -1.18
N PHE A 94 -5.88 15.51 -2.10
CA PHE A 94 -6.13 15.37 -3.54
C PHE A 94 -6.57 13.94 -3.91
N SER A 95 -5.86 12.92 -3.43
CA SER A 95 -6.17 11.51 -3.69
C SER A 95 -7.58 11.14 -3.19
N LEU A 96 -7.97 11.65 -2.02
CA LEU A 96 -9.29 11.43 -1.44
C LEU A 96 -10.39 12.19 -2.20
N ALA A 97 -10.09 13.39 -2.70
CA ALA A 97 -11.00 14.14 -3.56
C ALA A 97 -11.29 13.42 -4.89
N ILE A 98 -10.23 12.88 -5.52
CA ILE A 98 -10.34 12.03 -6.70
C ILE A 98 -11.12 10.76 -6.38
N ALA A 99 -10.90 10.13 -5.23
CA ALA A 99 -11.66 8.95 -4.81
C ALA A 99 -13.17 9.23 -4.69
N GLY A 100 -13.55 10.39 -4.15
CA GLY A 100 -14.96 10.85 -4.15
C GLY A 100 -15.51 11.00 -5.56
N LEU A 101 -14.79 11.69 -6.46
CA LEU A 101 -15.21 11.83 -7.86
C LEU A 101 -15.38 10.47 -8.56
N VAL A 102 -14.41 9.57 -8.41
CA VAL A 102 -14.47 8.22 -8.97
C VAL A 102 -15.67 7.44 -8.41
N THR A 103 -16.02 7.65 -7.14
CA THR A 103 -17.21 7.03 -6.52
C THR A 103 -18.50 7.48 -7.22
N ILE A 104 -18.65 8.77 -7.55
CA ILE A 104 -19.76 9.27 -8.39
C ILE A 104 -19.74 8.65 -9.78
N LEU A 105 -18.58 8.57 -10.43
CA LEU A 105 -18.48 8.01 -11.78
C LEU A 105 -18.82 6.52 -11.81
N VAL A 106 -18.41 5.77 -10.79
CA VAL A 106 -18.74 4.35 -10.64
C VAL A 106 -20.24 4.17 -10.40
N SER A 107 -20.88 5.03 -9.61
CA SER A 107 -22.32 4.93 -9.34
C SER A 107 -23.18 5.05 -10.59
N ARG A 108 -22.74 5.82 -11.59
CA ARG A 108 -23.42 5.94 -12.90
C ARG A 108 -23.45 4.65 -13.70
N ARG A 109 -22.59 3.68 -13.36
CA ARG A 109 -22.53 2.35 -13.98
C ARG A 109 -23.25 1.28 -13.17
N LEU A 110 -23.85 1.64 -12.03
CA LEU A 110 -24.61 0.70 -11.21
C LEU A 110 -26.10 0.82 -11.56
N GLU A 111 -26.71 -0.31 -11.90
CA GLU A 111 -28.15 -0.44 -12.11
C GLU A 111 -28.88 -0.57 -10.76
N ASP A 112 -28.64 0.37 -9.85
CA ASP A 112 -29.20 0.40 -8.49
C ASP A 112 -29.70 1.82 -8.17
N PRO A 113 -31.01 2.03 -7.92
CA PRO A 113 -31.57 3.35 -7.60
C PRO A 113 -30.93 4.02 -6.38
N SER A 114 -30.44 3.23 -5.43
CA SER A 114 -29.77 3.73 -4.22
C SER A 114 -28.34 4.22 -4.48
N ALA A 115 -27.73 3.84 -5.60
CA ALA A 115 -26.32 4.12 -5.88
C ALA A 115 -26.01 5.63 -5.96
N GLY A 116 -26.91 6.44 -6.55
CA GLY A 116 -26.72 7.88 -6.68
C GLY A 116 -26.62 8.59 -5.32
N PRO A 117 -27.65 8.49 -4.45
CA PRO A 117 -27.63 9.08 -3.11
C PRO A 117 -26.46 8.58 -2.25
N ILE A 118 -26.17 7.28 -2.27
CA ILE A 118 -25.05 6.69 -1.51
C ILE A 118 -23.71 7.27 -1.99
N ALA A 119 -23.50 7.33 -3.32
CA ALA A 119 -22.27 7.86 -3.87
C ALA A 119 -22.09 9.35 -3.52
N LEU A 120 -23.17 10.14 -3.52
CA LEU A 120 -23.13 11.52 -3.08
C LEU A 120 -22.72 11.63 -1.61
N ALA A 121 -23.34 10.85 -0.72
CA ALA A 121 -23.00 10.85 0.71
C ALA A 121 -21.53 10.50 0.96
N TYR A 122 -21.02 9.44 0.30
CA TYR A 122 -19.62 9.02 0.39
C TYR A 122 -18.66 10.07 -0.17
N SER A 123 -19.01 10.70 -1.29
CA SER A 123 -18.18 11.73 -1.93
C SER A 123 -18.11 13.00 -1.10
N LEU A 124 -19.23 13.44 -0.52
CA LEU A 124 -19.27 14.56 0.41
C LEU A 124 -18.41 14.28 1.65
N ALA A 125 -18.53 13.08 2.24
CA ALA A 125 -17.68 12.68 3.38
C ALA A 125 -16.18 12.72 3.03
N ALA A 126 -15.82 12.24 1.84
CA ALA A 126 -14.44 12.29 1.34
C ALA A 126 -13.97 13.73 1.08
N TRP A 127 -14.77 14.59 0.47
CA TRP A 127 -14.40 15.98 0.17
C TRP A 127 -14.29 16.84 1.44
N ILE A 128 -15.21 16.67 2.39
CA ILE A 128 -15.12 17.31 3.70
C ILE A 128 -13.85 16.85 4.41
N THR A 129 -13.58 15.54 4.42
CA THR A 129 -12.35 15.01 5.04
C THR A 129 -11.09 15.50 4.34
N ALA A 130 -11.09 15.58 3.00
CA ALA A 130 -9.99 16.11 2.21
C ALA A 130 -9.73 17.58 2.54
N ALA A 131 -10.77 18.40 2.66
CA ALA A 131 -10.66 19.80 3.08
C ALA A 131 -10.06 19.92 4.50
N ILE A 132 -10.53 19.10 5.45
CA ILE A 132 -9.98 19.06 6.82
C ILE A 132 -8.51 18.65 6.81
N VAL A 133 -8.14 17.62 6.04
CA VAL A 133 -6.74 17.18 5.92
C VAL A 133 -5.86 18.28 5.32
N ALA A 134 -6.31 18.90 4.22
CA ALA A 134 -5.58 19.98 3.56
C ALA A 134 -5.41 21.18 4.49
N TRP A 135 -6.45 21.55 5.23
CA TRP A 135 -6.42 22.62 6.22
C TRP A 135 -5.45 22.32 7.37
N ARG A 136 -5.50 21.13 7.97
CA ARG A 136 -4.55 20.73 9.02
C ARG A 136 -3.12 20.66 8.51
N CYS A 137 -2.93 20.20 7.27
CA CYS A 137 -1.64 20.19 6.60
C CYS A 137 -1.11 21.62 6.38
N TYR A 138 -1.98 22.57 6.03
CA TYR A 138 -1.65 23.99 5.93
C TYR A 138 -1.17 24.55 7.26
N LEU A 139 -1.87 24.26 8.36
CA LEU A 139 -1.48 24.63 9.72
C LEU A 139 -0.22 23.89 10.24
N GLY A 140 0.36 22.97 9.47
CA GLY A 140 1.52 22.18 9.91
C GLY A 140 1.19 21.12 10.97
N ASP A 141 -0.09 20.81 11.22
CA ASP A 141 -0.52 19.85 12.22
C ASP A 141 -0.43 18.40 11.71
N ALA A 142 0.57 17.66 12.17
CA ALA A 142 0.79 16.25 11.82
C ALA A 142 -0.40 15.32 12.15
N ARG A 143 -1.36 15.77 12.97
CA ARG A 143 -2.60 15.03 13.25
C ARG A 143 -3.54 14.95 12.04
N TRP A 144 -3.25 15.62 10.91
CA TRP A 144 -3.96 15.38 9.64
C TRP A 144 -4.00 13.89 9.28
N SER A 145 -2.90 13.16 9.57
CA SER A 145 -2.80 11.71 9.35
C SER A 145 -3.83 10.94 10.18
N ARG A 146 -4.09 11.36 11.42
CA ARG A 146 -5.10 10.74 12.30
C ARG A 146 -6.51 10.92 11.74
N THR A 147 -6.84 12.09 11.18
CA THR A 147 -8.12 12.30 10.50
C THR A 147 -8.29 11.30 9.35
N ALA A 148 -7.27 11.17 8.50
CA ALA A 148 -7.29 10.24 7.37
C ALA A 148 -7.47 8.78 7.81
N ILE A 149 -6.71 8.33 8.82
CA ILE A 149 -6.79 6.95 9.32
C ILE A 149 -8.12 6.68 10.01
N THR A 150 -8.67 7.68 10.71
CA THR A 150 -9.99 7.56 11.34
C THR A 150 -11.05 7.29 10.28
N LEU A 151 -11.00 8.00 9.15
CA LEU A 151 -11.89 7.71 8.01
C LEU A 151 -11.68 6.28 7.50
N THR A 152 -10.44 5.87 7.22
CA THR A 152 -10.14 4.49 6.75
C THR A 152 -10.66 3.43 7.73
N ALA A 153 -10.48 3.63 9.03
CA ALA A 153 -10.93 2.72 10.07
C ALA A 153 -12.46 2.68 10.15
N LEU A 154 -13.14 3.84 10.15
CA LEU A 154 -14.60 3.91 10.17
C LEU A 154 -15.23 3.23 8.96
N LEU A 155 -14.71 3.48 7.75
CA LEU A 155 -15.18 2.83 6.54
C LEU A 155 -14.89 1.32 6.55
N SER A 156 -13.74 0.91 7.09
CA SER A 156 -13.41 -0.51 7.25
C SER A 156 -14.35 -1.22 8.22
N VAL A 157 -14.68 -0.59 9.35
CA VAL A 157 -15.63 -1.09 10.35
C VAL A 157 -17.04 -1.11 9.79
N ALA A 158 -17.47 -0.08 9.05
CA ALA A 158 -18.78 -0.03 8.41
C ALA A 158 -18.96 -1.10 7.33
N ALA A 159 -17.89 -1.46 6.61
CA ALA A 159 -17.93 -2.51 5.61
C ALA A 159 -18.16 -3.91 6.20
N ALA A 160 -17.67 -4.20 7.41
CA ALA A 160 -17.77 -5.53 8.00
C ALA A 160 -19.22 -6.03 8.20
N PRO A 161 -20.14 -5.31 8.88
CA PRO A 161 -21.52 -5.74 9.03
C PRO A 161 -22.27 -5.73 7.69
N LEU A 162 -21.96 -4.77 6.79
CA LEU A 162 -22.53 -4.77 5.44
C LEU A 162 -22.15 -6.06 4.69
N VAL A 163 -20.88 -6.47 4.71
CA VAL A 163 -20.45 -7.72 4.08
C VAL A 163 -20.97 -8.94 4.83
N ALA A 164 -21.15 -8.91 6.14
CA ALA A 164 -21.59 -10.06 6.91
C ALA A 164 -23.09 -10.35 6.76
N PHE A 165 -23.92 -9.31 6.72
CA PHE A 165 -25.38 -9.45 6.85
C PHE A 165 -26.17 -9.14 5.58
N THR A 166 -25.53 -8.67 4.50
CA THR A 166 -26.20 -8.49 3.21
C THR A 166 -26.72 -9.84 2.69
N PRO A 167 -28.02 -10.01 2.40
CA PRO A 167 -28.53 -11.20 1.74
C PRO A 167 -27.96 -11.32 0.33
N LEU A 168 -27.41 -12.48 -0.03
CA LEU A 168 -26.88 -12.74 -1.37
C LEU A 168 -27.79 -13.74 -2.09
N ALA A 169 -28.10 -13.45 -3.35
CA ALA A 169 -28.85 -14.39 -4.18
C ALA A 169 -28.06 -15.69 -4.34
N ALA A 170 -28.75 -16.83 -4.35
CA ALA A 170 -28.13 -18.14 -4.56
C ALA A 170 -27.32 -18.14 -5.89
N PRO A 171 -26.09 -18.70 -5.91
CA PRO A 171 -25.47 -19.56 -4.90
C PRO A 171 -24.72 -18.84 -3.77
N GLY A 172 -24.87 -17.52 -3.63
CA GLY A 172 -24.21 -16.72 -2.59
C GLY A 172 -22.83 -16.17 -3.01
N TYR A 173 -22.43 -16.38 -4.26
CA TYR A 173 -21.20 -15.84 -4.84
C TYR A 173 -21.36 -15.62 -6.35
N ALA A 174 -20.55 -14.73 -6.91
CA ALA A 174 -20.47 -14.53 -8.35
C ALA A 174 -19.02 -14.53 -8.82
N VAL A 175 -18.80 -15.22 -9.93
CA VAL A 175 -17.51 -15.28 -10.63
C VAL A 175 -17.70 -14.89 -12.08
N ASP A 176 -16.66 -14.34 -12.66
CA ASP A 176 -16.56 -14.08 -14.08
C ASP A 176 -16.51 -15.45 -14.82
N PRO A 177 -17.39 -15.69 -15.82
CA PRO A 177 -17.49 -16.98 -16.50
C PRO A 177 -16.23 -17.38 -17.27
N THR A 178 -15.43 -16.41 -17.71
CA THR A 178 -14.24 -16.63 -18.54
C THR A 178 -13.01 -16.93 -17.69
N THR A 179 -12.85 -16.20 -16.59
CA THR A 179 -11.65 -16.24 -15.74
C THR A 179 -11.82 -17.09 -14.49
N GLY A 180 -13.07 -17.35 -14.07
CA GLY A 180 -13.39 -17.90 -12.75
C GLY A 180 -13.04 -16.95 -11.60
N ALA A 181 -12.65 -15.70 -11.89
CA ALA A 181 -12.30 -14.71 -10.89
C ALA A 181 -13.57 -14.18 -10.19
N PRO A 182 -13.54 -13.96 -8.88
CA PRO A 182 -14.68 -13.41 -8.16
C PRO A 182 -15.03 -11.99 -8.62
N VAL A 183 -16.32 -11.72 -8.82
CA VAL A 183 -16.84 -10.42 -9.23
C VAL A 183 -17.83 -9.89 -8.21
N ALA A 184 -17.80 -8.59 -7.94
CA ALA A 184 -18.60 -7.95 -6.89
C ALA A 184 -20.09 -7.74 -7.26
N LEU A 185 -20.63 -8.48 -8.24
CA LEU A 185 -21.95 -8.22 -8.81
C LEU A 185 -23.10 -8.42 -7.82
N LEU A 186 -22.98 -9.39 -6.89
CA LEU A 186 -24.03 -9.68 -5.91
C LEU A 186 -24.08 -8.69 -4.75
N LEU A 187 -23.09 -7.80 -4.64
CA LEU A 187 -22.99 -6.89 -3.51
C LEU A 187 -23.74 -5.58 -3.77
N PRO A 188 -24.42 -5.03 -2.76
CA PRO A 188 -25.20 -3.80 -2.89
C PRO A 188 -24.31 -2.60 -3.24
N ALA A 189 -24.91 -1.55 -3.80
CA ALA A 189 -24.20 -0.31 -4.11
C ALA A 189 -23.44 0.26 -2.90
N ALA A 190 -24.01 0.16 -1.69
CA ALA A 190 -23.37 0.58 -0.45
C ALA A 190 -21.97 0.00 -0.23
N LEU A 191 -21.74 -1.26 -0.60
CA LEU A 191 -20.44 -1.92 -0.51
C LEU A 191 -19.57 -1.60 -1.71
N ARG A 192 -20.13 -1.73 -2.92
CA ARG A 192 -19.41 -1.51 -4.18
C ARG A 192 -18.84 -0.11 -4.30
N LEU A 193 -19.48 0.89 -3.68
CA LEU A 193 -19.05 2.28 -3.65
C LEU A 193 -18.05 2.60 -2.52
N LEU A 194 -17.93 1.77 -1.48
CA LEU A 194 -16.85 1.90 -0.49
C LEU A 194 -15.49 1.51 -1.08
N THR A 195 -15.47 0.50 -1.96
CA THR A 195 -14.28 0.02 -2.65
C THR A 195 -13.49 1.12 -3.37
N PRO A 196 -14.06 1.91 -4.32
CA PRO A 196 -13.31 2.96 -4.98
C PRO A 196 -12.84 4.06 -4.01
N LEU A 197 -13.62 4.36 -2.96
CA LEU A 197 -13.26 5.37 -1.97
C LEU A 197 -11.97 5.02 -1.23
N LEU A 198 -11.87 3.78 -0.72
CA LEU A 198 -10.70 3.28 -0.01
C LEU A 198 -9.55 2.94 -0.96
N ASN A 199 -9.84 2.33 -2.11
CA ASN A 199 -8.80 1.83 -3.00
C ASN A 199 -8.13 2.94 -3.80
N VAL A 200 -8.88 3.91 -4.33
CA VAL A 200 -8.28 5.02 -5.08
C VAL A 200 -7.43 5.89 -4.17
N SER A 201 -7.98 6.28 -3.01
CA SER A 201 -7.24 7.12 -2.06
C SER A 201 -6.02 6.38 -1.49
N GLY A 202 -6.17 5.11 -1.12
CA GLY A 202 -5.10 4.27 -0.58
C GLY A 202 -4.00 3.95 -1.61
N ALA A 203 -4.37 3.56 -2.84
CA ALA A 203 -3.43 3.23 -3.89
C ALA A 203 -2.62 4.45 -4.36
N LEU A 204 -3.26 5.60 -4.56
CA LEU A 204 -2.56 6.84 -4.92
C LEU A 204 -1.62 7.31 -3.80
N ALA A 205 -2.05 7.20 -2.54
CA ALA A 205 -1.19 7.49 -1.40
C ALA A 205 0.03 6.56 -1.35
N LEU A 206 -0.18 5.26 -1.56
CA LEU A 206 0.89 4.27 -1.56
C LEU A 206 1.88 4.49 -2.71
N LEU A 207 1.40 4.72 -3.94
CA LEU A 207 2.23 4.96 -5.11
C LEU A 207 3.13 6.18 -4.92
N ILE A 208 2.49 7.32 -4.67
CA ILE A 208 3.21 8.59 -4.62
C ILE A 208 4.04 8.69 -3.34
N GLY A 209 3.61 8.07 -2.24
CA GLY A 209 4.45 7.99 -1.04
C GLY A 209 5.69 7.13 -1.24
N ALA A 210 5.60 6.06 -2.04
CA ALA A 210 6.76 5.27 -2.42
C ALA A 210 7.70 6.05 -3.36
N LEU A 211 7.16 6.74 -4.38
CA LEU A 211 7.95 7.62 -5.26
C LEU A 211 8.58 8.79 -4.50
N PHE A 212 7.86 9.38 -3.55
CA PHE A 212 8.37 10.41 -2.66
C PHE A 212 9.52 9.87 -1.80
N SER A 213 9.39 8.64 -1.29
CA SER A 213 10.47 7.99 -0.54
C SER A 213 11.71 7.75 -1.41
N VAL A 214 11.54 7.28 -2.65
CA VAL A 214 12.63 7.18 -3.64
C VAL A 214 13.33 8.53 -3.81
N TYR A 215 12.56 9.59 -4.05
CA TYR A 215 13.08 10.94 -4.22
C TYR A 215 13.86 11.46 -3.00
N VAL A 216 13.40 11.12 -1.79
CA VAL A 216 14.06 11.54 -0.55
C VAL A 216 15.42 10.90 -0.36
N TYR A 217 15.59 9.62 -0.74
CA TYR A 217 16.82 8.86 -0.49
C TYR A 217 17.77 8.76 -1.69
N MET A 218 17.33 9.12 -2.90
CA MET A 218 18.19 9.15 -4.08
C MET A 218 19.09 10.40 -4.10
N PRO A 219 20.22 10.39 -4.83
CA PRO A 219 21.04 11.58 -5.07
C PRO A 219 20.19 12.73 -5.61
N LYS A 220 20.28 13.94 -5.05
CA LYS A 220 19.39 15.06 -5.37
C LYS A 220 20.08 16.07 -6.27
N ARG A 221 19.47 16.31 -7.44
CA ARG A 221 19.79 17.42 -8.33
C ARG A 221 18.61 18.39 -8.38
N ARG A 222 18.70 19.47 -7.59
CA ARG A 222 17.66 20.51 -7.50
C ARG A 222 17.91 21.59 -8.53
N VAL A 223 17.30 21.43 -9.71
CA VAL A 223 17.40 22.39 -10.83
C VAL A 223 16.33 23.47 -10.71
N LEU A 224 15.13 23.10 -10.27
CA LEU A 224 14.03 24.03 -10.02
C LEU A 224 13.83 24.17 -8.50
N PRO A 225 14.23 25.30 -7.89
CA PRO A 225 14.03 25.51 -6.46
C PRO A 225 12.55 25.71 -6.14
N TYR A 226 12.12 25.15 -5.02
CA TYR A 226 10.84 25.46 -4.39
C TYR A 226 11.02 25.31 -2.88
N SER A 227 10.19 25.98 -2.10
CA SER A 227 10.18 25.85 -0.65
C SER A 227 8.79 25.48 -0.14
N SER A 228 8.72 24.79 0.99
CA SER A 228 7.45 24.38 1.64
C SER A 228 7.37 24.86 3.09
N ASP A 229 8.13 25.90 3.39
CA ASP A 229 8.21 26.51 4.71
C ASP A 229 6.87 27.18 5.09
N PRO A 230 6.22 26.77 6.20
CA PRO A 230 4.95 27.34 6.65
C PRO A 230 5.02 28.80 7.06
N THR A 231 6.22 29.31 7.37
CA THR A 231 6.41 30.66 7.91
C THR A 231 6.53 31.73 6.82
N GLN A 232 6.49 31.32 5.54
CA GLN A 232 6.48 32.21 4.40
C GLN A 232 5.23 33.08 4.36
N ARG A 233 5.31 34.18 3.62
CA ARG A 233 4.13 34.96 3.27
C ARG A 233 3.14 34.09 2.48
N GLY A 234 1.84 34.33 2.67
CA GLY A 234 0.79 33.46 2.13
C GLY A 234 0.81 33.35 0.61
N ASP A 235 1.10 34.45 -0.09
CA ASP A 235 1.28 34.52 -1.54
C ASP A 235 2.51 33.72 -2.02
N GLU A 236 3.65 33.85 -1.34
CA GLU A 236 4.86 33.07 -1.61
C GLU A 236 4.62 31.57 -1.40
N LEU A 237 3.91 31.19 -0.34
CA LEU A 237 3.54 29.81 -0.07
C LEU A 237 2.60 29.27 -1.17
N LEU A 238 1.60 30.05 -1.59
CA LEU A 238 0.68 29.65 -2.66
C LEU A 238 1.40 29.47 -4.00
N PHE A 239 2.31 30.38 -4.36
CA PHE A 239 3.14 30.25 -5.55
C PHE A 239 4.03 29.01 -5.48
N ASN A 240 4.71 28.80 -4.34
CA ASN A 240 5.54 27.61 -4.13
C ASN A 240 4.73 26.32 -4.19
N LEU A 241 3.51 26.29 -3.65
CA LEU A 241 2.61 25.14 -3.75
C LEU A 241 2.15 24.91 -5.20
N ALA A 242 1.94 25.96 -5.98
CA ALA A 242 1.56 25.85 -7.39
C ALA A 242 2.71 25.32 -8.26
N ILE A 243 3.95 25.73 -8.02
CA ILE A 243 5.12 25.24 -8.78
C ILE A 243 5.67 23.92 -8.26
N ALA A 244 5.41 23.55 -6.99
CA ALA A 244 5.93 22.34 -6.36
C ALA A 244 5.71 21.05 -7.17
N PRO A 245 4.52 20.77 -7.75
CA PRO A 245 4.32 19.58 -8.58
C PRO A 245 5.30 19.52 -9.75
N ILE A 246 5.49 20.64 -10.47
CA ILE A 246 6.40 20.75 -11.61
C ILE A 246 7.85 20.62 -11.12
N ALA A 247 8.21 21.35 -10.06
CA ALA A 247 9.56 21.32 -9.50
C ALA A 247 9.96 19.93 -9.02
N ILE A 248 9.07 19.21 -8.34
CA ILE A 248 9.28 17.84 -7.87
C ILE A 248 9.54 16.92 -9.06
N VAL A 249 8.71 16.98 -10.11
CA VAL A 249 8.87 16.14 -11.31
C VAL A 249 10.18 16.44 -12.03
N VAL A 250 10.48 17.71 -12.28
CA VAL A 250 11.73 18.12 -12.96
C VAL A 250 12.95 17.69 -12.14
N ASN A 251 12.97 17.96 -10.84
CA ASN A 251 14.08 17.59 -9.97
C ASN A 251 14.22 16.06 -9.85
N PHE A 252 13.11 15.31 -9.84
CA PHE A 252 13.12 13.85 -9.84
C PHE A 252 13.79 13.31 -11.09
N VAL A 253 13.33 13.73 -12.28
CA VAL A 253 13.86 13.27 -13.57
C VAL A 253 15.35 13.63 -13.70
N ARG A 254 15.73 14.84 -13.31
CA ARG A 254 17.13 15.31 -13.36
C ARG A 254 18.06 14.57 -12.41
N SER A 255 17.52 13.91 -11.39
CA SER A 255 18.26 13.13 -10.40
C SER A 255 18.43 11.65 -10.81
N LEU A 256 17.72 11.17 -11.84
CA LEU A 256 17.80 9.77 -12.31
C LEU A 256 19.20 9.36 -12.82
N PRO A 257 19.95 10.17 -13.59
CA PRO A 257 21.29 9.78 -14.05
C PRO A 257 22.28 9.56 -12.91
N ASP A 258 22.23 10.42 -11.88
CA ASP A 258 23.09 10.31 -10.71
C ASP A 258 22.68 9.10 -9.85
N THR A 259 21.38 8.81 -9.78
CA THR A 259 20.85 7.60 -9.16
C THR A 259 21.35 6.34 -9.87
N ALA A 260 21.32 6.31 -11.20
CA ALA A 260 21.81 5.19 -12.00
C ALA A 260 23.34 5.01 -11.84
N ARG A 261 24.09 6.10 -11.74
CA ARG A 261 25.53 6.06 -11.44
C ARG A 261 25.78 5.48 -10.04
N ALA A 262 25.08 5.97 -9.03
CA ALA A 262 25.20 5.48 -7.65
C ALA A 262 24.81 3.99 -7.52
N TRP A 263 23.82 3.53 -8.30
CA TRP A 263 23.47 2.12 -8.38
C TRP A 263 24.63 1.26 -8.91
N ARG A 264 25.21 1.65 -10.06
CA ARG A 264 26.32 0.92 -10.69
C ARG A 264 27.57 0.85 -9.80
N VAL A 265 27.82 1.90 -9.02
CA VAL A 265 29.00 1.99 -8.13
C VAL A 265 28.71 1.36 -6.75
N GLY A 266 27.47 0.95 -6.46
CA GLY A 266 27.11 0.32 -5.19
C GLY A 266 27.00 1.29 -4.00
N THR A 267 26.90 2.60 -4.25
CA THR A 267 26.77 3.64 -3.22
C THR A 267 25.34 4.12 -3.01
N LEU A 268 24.38 3.61 -3.79
CA LEU A 268 22.98 3.99 -3.67
C LEU A 268 22.40 3.54 -2.32
N ASN A 269 21.64 4.43 -1.68
CA ASN A 269 20.91 4.10 -0.47
C ASN A 269 19.93 2.94 -0.73
N ARG A 270 20.01 1.87 0.07
CA ARG A 270 19.18 0.65 -0.06
C ARG A 270 17.68 0.92 0.00
N ARG A 271 17.25 2.04 0.61
CA ARG A 271 15.84 2.43 0.64
C ARG A 271 15.29 2.75 -0.74
N VAL A 272 16.12 3.22 -1.67
CA VAL A 272 15.71 3.54 -3.06
C VAL A 272 15.24 2.29 -3.82
N PRO A 273 16.07 1.24 -4.01
CA PRO A 273 15.61 0.02 -4.69
C PRO A 273 14.51 -0.70 -3.90
N ALA A 274 14.56 -0.70 -2.57
CA ALA A 274 13.53 -1.31 -1.74
C ALA A 274 12.15 -0.68 -1.97
N THR A 275 12.06 0.65 -1.90
CA THR A 275 10.79 1.37 -2.09
C THR A 275 10.32 1.34 -3.54
N ALA A 276 11.23 1.28 -4.53
CA ALA A 276 10.87 1.04 -5.92
C ALA A 276 10.25 -0.35 -6.14
N LEU A 277 10.83 -1.41 -5.58
CA LEU A 277 10.27 -2.76 -5.63
C LEU A 277 8.88 -2.82 -4.96
N ILE A 278 8.74 -2.19 -3.79
CA ILE A 278 7.45 -2.10 -3.09
C ILE A 278 6.41 -1.35 -3.96
N ALA A 279 6.78 -0.25 -4.59
CA ALA A 279 5.89 0.53 -5.45
C ALA A 279 5.39 -0.29 -6.65
N ILE A 280 6.30 -0.96 -7.36
CA ILE A 280 5.98 -1.82 -8.50
C ILE A 280 5.12 -3.00 -8.04
N GLY A 281 5.49 -3.64 -6.94
CA GLY A 281 4.75 -4.77 -6.39
C GLY A 281 3.33 -4.42 -5.95
N ALA A 282 3.13 -3.26 -5.33
CA ALA A 282 1.83 -2.78 -4.92
C ALA A 282 0.89 -2.48 -6.11
N PHE A 283 1.44 -2.09 -7.26
CA PHE A 283 0.65 -1.71 -8.44
C PHE A 283 0.45 -2.84 -9.45
N ALA A 284 1.28 -3.89 -9.42
CA ALA A 284 1.15 -5.03 -10.31
C ALA A 284 -0.28 -5.62 -10.34
N PRO A 285 -0.97 -5.85 -9.20
CA PRO A 285 -2.35 -6.36 -9.21
C PRO A 285 -3.34 -5.40 -9.89
N SER A 286 -3.21 -4.09 -9.65
CA SER A 286 -4.09 -3.07 -10.23
C SER A 286 -3.96 -2.97 -11.76
N ILE A 287 -2.73 -3.12 -12.27
CA ILE A 287 -2.45 -3.13 -13.70
C ILE A 287 -3.07 -4.39 -14.33
N THR A 288 -2.86 -5.56 -13.72
CA THR A 288 -3.40 -6.82 -14.25
C THR A 288 -4.92 -6.91 -14.13
N ASP A 289 -5.53 -6.32 -13.10
CA ASP A 289 -6.99 -6.22 -13.00
C ASP A 289 -7.57 -5.32 -14.10
N SER A 290 -6.86 -4.24 -14.45
CA SER A 290 -7.26 -3.38 -15.57
C SER A 290 -7.14 -4.09 -16.92
N LEU A 291 -6.08 -4.90 -17.11
CA LEU A 291 -5.90 -5.75 -18.29
C LEU A 291 -7.00 -6.83 -18.39
N ASN A 292 -7.40 -7.41 -17.26
CA ASN A 292 -8.50 -8.37 -17.21
C ASN A 292 -9.82 -7.76 -17.71
N ARG A 293 -10.10 -6.50 -17.35
CA ARG A 293 -11.30 -5.77 -17.80
C ARG A 293 -11.35 -5.48 -19.30
N VAL A 294 -10.22 -5.51 -20.00
CA VAL A 294 -10.13 -5.35 -21.46
C VAL A 294 -9.93 -6.68 -22.19
N GLY A 295 -10.14 -7.81 -21.50
CA GLY A 295 -10.17 -9.15 -22.09
C GLY A 295 -8.86 -9.94 -21.96
N SER A 296 -7.79 -9.40 -21.35
CA SER A 296 -6.56 -10.14 -21.10
C SER A 296 -6.59 -10.81 -19.72
N THR A 297 -7.02 -12.06 -19.71
CA THR A 297 -7.34 -12.84 -18.50
C THR A 297 -6.13 -13.60 -17.93
N GLU A 298 -5.12 -13.84 -18.75
CA GLU A 298 -3.93 -14.65 -18.42
C GLU A 298 -3.12 -14.10 -17.24
N TRP A 299 -3.13 -12.78 -17.07
CA TRP A 299 -2.27 -12.09 -16.10
C TRP A 299 -2.93 -11.81 -14.75
N TYR A 300 -4.22 -12.14 -14.57
CA TYR A 300 -4.95 -11.81 -13.34
C TYR A 300 -4.28 -12.37 -12.07
N GLN A 301 -3.96 -13.67 -12.08
CA GLN A 301 -3.27 -14.33 -10.96
C GLN A 301 -1.75 -14.05 -10.97
N GLY A 302 -1.16 -13.90 -12.17
CA GLY A 302 0.25 -13.59 -12.33
C GLY A 302 0.64 -12.24 -11.71
N GLY A 303 -0.19 -11.20 -11.90
CA GLY A 303 0.06 -9.87 -11.33
C GLY A 303 0.02 -9.84 -9.81
N LYS A 304 -0.89 -10.61 -9.19
CA LYS A 304 -0.93 -10.76 -7.72
C LYS A 304 0.31 -11.48 -7.19
N LEU A 305 0.74 -12.54 -7.86
CA LEU A 305 1.92 -13.30 -7.47
C LEU A 305 3.20 -12.45 -7.59
N ILE A 306 3.39 -11.79 -8.74
CA ILE A 306 4.51 -10.86 -8.97
C ILE A 306 4.45 -9.73 -7.94
N GLY A 307 3.26 -9.18 -7.70
CA GLY A 307 3.05 -8.14 -6.70
C GLY A 307 3.49 -8.55 -5.30
N ALA A 308 3.02 -9.70 -4.82
CA ALA A 308 3.38 -10.26 -3.52
C ALA A 308 4.88 -10.52 -3.40
N ALA A 309 5.49 -11.10 -4.44
CA ALA A 309 6.93 -11.38 -4.47
C ALA A 309 7.76 -10.09 -4.41
N LEU A 310 7.39 -9.06 -5.18
CA LEU A 310 8.07 -7.77 -5.20
C LEU A 310 7.91 -7.00 -3.89
N LEU A 311 6.73 -7.06 -3.25
CA LEU A 311 6.50 -6.48 -1.92
C LEU A 311 7.42 -7.11 -0.87
N LEU A 312 7.47 -8.45 -0.81
CA LEU A 312 8.33 -9.19 0.11
C LEU A 312 9.81 -8.91 -0.18
N ALA A 313 10.22 -8.97 -1.45
CA ALA A 313 11.60 -8.70 -1.86
C ALA A 313 12.01 -7.27 -1.50
N GLY A 314 11.17 -6.28 -1.80
CA GLY A 314 11.42 -4.89 -1.44
C GLY A 314 11.53 -4.67 0.07
N PHE A 315 10.69 -5.34 0.87
CA PHE A 315 10.82 -5.34 2.32
C PHE A 315 12.15 -5.93 2.78
N LEU A 316 12.54 -7.10 2.27
CA LEU A 316 13.80 -7.76 2.63
C LEU A 316 15.04 -6.94 2.24
N VAL A 317 14.98 -6.22 1.11
CA VAL A 317 16.01 -5.25 0.69
C VAL A 317 16.07 -4.06 1.65
N SER A 318 14.93 -3.66 2.24
CA SER A 318 14.85 -2.55 3.19
C SER A 318 15.44 -2.85 4.57
N VAL A 319 15.58 -4.14 4.94
CA VAL A 319 16.12 -4.56 6.24
C VAL A 319 17.60 -4.17 6.33
N GLU A 320 17.96 -3.30 7.27
CA GLU A 320 19.35 -2.85 7.42
C GLU A 320 20.22 -3.95 8.05
N ASP A 321 19.79 -4.48 9.19
CA ASP A 321 20.45 -5.57 9.90
C ASP A 321 19.62 -6.87 9.83
N PRO A 322 20.14 -7.98 9.25
CA PRO A 322 19.43 -9.27 9.21
C PRO A 322 19.00 -9.76 10.59
N ASP A 323 19.72 -9.43 11.67
CA ASP A 323 19.40 -9.87 13.03
C ASP A 323 18.11 -9.22 13.58
N GLU A 324 17.55 -8.26 12.84
CA GLU A 324 16.19 -7.78 13.04
C GLU A 324 15.12 -8.83 12.72
N LEU A 325 15.39 -9.84 11.89
CA LEU A 325 14.45 -10.91 11.59
C LEU A 325 14.56 -12.01 12.64
N ARG A 326 13.68 -12.10 13.64
CA ARG A 326 13.78 -13.12 14.72
C ARG A 326 12.59 -14.08 14.76
N LEU A 327 11.78 -14.15 13.70
CA LEU A 327 10.78 -15.21 13.56
C LEU A 327 11.46 -16.58 13.81
N PRO A 328 10.98 -17.40 14.76
CA PRO A 328 11.71 -18.58 15.21
C PRO A 328 11.87 -19.62 14.10
N LEU A 329 10.85 -19.82 13.27
CA LEU A 329 10.87 -20.80 12.18
C LEU A 329 11.44 -20.23 10.87
N ILE A 330 11.15 -18.97 10.54
CA ILE A 330 11.42 -18.41 9.21
C ILE A 330 12.58 -17.38 9.23
N GLY A 331 12.91 -16.83 10.40
CA GLY A 331 13.94 -15.80 10.54
C GLY A 331 15.35 -16.35 10.26
N ALA A 332 15.67 -17.55 10.74
CA ALA A 332 16.99 -18.16 10.49
C ALA A 332 17.30 -18.35 8.99
N PRO A 333 16.44 -19.00 8.17
CA PRO A 333 16.72 -19.14 6.75
C PRO A 333 16.75 -17.79 6.02
N LEU A 334 15.88 -16.84 6.38
CA LEU A 334 15.90 -15.50 5.78
C LEU A 334 17.18 -14.72 6.12
N ARG A 335 17.69 -14.82 7.35
CA ARG A 335 18.98 -14.22 7.74
C ARG A 335 20.13 -14.77 6.93
N VAL A 336 20.18 -16.09 6.76
CA VAL A 336 21.20 -16.75 5.94
C VAL A 336 21.11 -16.27 4.50
N LEU A 337 19.90 -16.29 3.91
CA LEU A 337 19.65 -15.81 2.56
C LEU A 337 20.11 -14.35 2.38
N LEU A 338 19.75 -13.45 3.30
CA LEU A 338 20.15 -12.06 3.25
C LEU A 338 21.67 -11.88 3.35
N ARG A 339 22.36 -12.65 4.21
CA ARG A 339 23.82 -12.58 4.34
C ARG A 339 24.51 -13.07 3.06
N VAL A 340 24.03 -14.15 2.46
CA VAL A 340 24.52 -14.68 1.18
C VAL A 340 24.31 -13.68 0.05
N LEU A 341 23.10 -13.13 -0.10
CA LEU A 341 22.79 -12.14 -1.14
C LEU A 341 23.60 -10.84 -0.98
N ARG A 342 24.04 -10.52 0.24
CA ARG A 342 24.85 -9.34 0.54
C ARG A 342 26.35 -9.59 0.44
N GLY A 343 26.80 -10.80 0.12
CA GLY A 343 28.22 -11.17 0.10
C GLY A 343 28.88 -11.10 1.49
N ALA A 344 28.08 -11.11 2.57
CA ALA A 344 28.61 -11.11 3.93
C ALA A 344 29.00 -12.55 4.29
N ALA A 345 30.31 -12.82 4.38
CA ALA A 345 30.81 -14.08 4.90
C ALA A 345 30.16 -14.38 6.27
N PRO A 346 29.82 -15.65 6.56
CA PRO A 346 29.33 -16.01 7.88
C PRO A 346 30.38 -15.57 8.91
N SER A 347 29.95 -14.81 9.91
CA SER A 347 30.78 -14.32 11.00
C SER A 347 31.34 -15.49 11.80
N GLY A 348 32.43 -16.08 11.32
CA GLY A 348 33.28 -16.98 12.06
C GLY A 348 33.99 -16.20 13.16
N ALA A 349 33.72 -16.59 14.40
CA ALA A 349 34.56 -16.42 15.58
C ALA A 349 35.51 -15.20 15.57
N ARG A 350 35.02 -14.02 15.95
CA ARG A 350 35.91 -13.01 16.57
C ARG A 350 36.21 -13.47 17.99
N GLY A 351 37.11 -14.45 18.13
CA GLY A 351 37.87 -14.66 19.35
C GLY A 351 38.77 -13.44 19.56
N GLY A 352 38.29 -12.45 20.31
CA GLY A 352 39.12 -11.34 20.75
C GLY A 352 40.18 -11.85 21.74
N PRO A 353 41.44 -11.38 21.67
CA PRO A 353 42.46 -11.83 22.60
C PRO A 353 42.09 -11.38 24.02
N ARG A 354 41.99 -12.34 24.94
CA ARG A 354 41.93 -12.09 26.38
C ARG A 354 43.14 -11.23 26.75
N ARG A 355 42.92 -9.94 27.02
CA ARG A 355 43.91 -9.09 27.68
C ARG A 355 44.20 -9.71 29.05
N SER A 356 45.42 -10.20 29.20
CA SER A 356 45.99 -10.54 30.49
C SER A 356 46.01 -9.30 31.38
N ARG A 357 45.35 -9.37 32.53
CA ARG A 357 45.67 -8.49 33.66
C ARG A 357 46.99 -9.01 34.23
N ARG A 358 48.06 -8.23 34.06
CA ARG A 358 49.26 -8.34 34.91
C ARG A 358 49.02 -7.51 36.17
N GLY A 359 49.34 -8.10 37.32
CA GLY A 359 49.75 -7.36 38.51
C GLY A 359 51.19 -6.92 38.40
#